data_AF-A0AAV3XQQ0-F1
#
_entry.id   AF-A0AAV3XQQ0-F1
#
_cell.length_a   1.000
_cell.length_b   1.000
_cell.length_c   1.000
_cell.angle_alpha   90.00
_cell.angle_beta   90.00
_cell.angle_gamma   90.00
#
_symmetry.space_group_name_H-M   'P 1'
#
loop_
_entity.id
_entity.type
_entity.pdbx_description
1 polymer ?
#
loop_
_entity_poly.entity_id
_entity_poly.type
_entity_poly.pdbx_seq_one_letter_code
_entity_poly.pdbx_strand_id
1 'polypeptide(L)'
;MSDNRDLEKKILKALQKHQAAKLHKARLIFSIIAGLFVTIILSKCQFYSPPNQQNTKQDNTFNFPMSFCGDRSVGGTGTWYPVYVDYSESNLREIRQLYCCDAAYEGSVNKILVASFYNRSKAEQFVAMLKTKKFGSAYIGSGIKITTSGTPSQNNCK
;
A
#
# COMPACT_ATOMS: atom_id res chain seq x y z
N MET A 1 -25.92 7.24 -51.38
CA MET A 1 -24.73 7.25 -50.50
C MET A 1 -24.50 8.66 -49.94
N SER A 2 -25.48 9.20 -49.18
CA SER A 2 -25.43 10.58 -48.64
C SER A 2 -25.92 10.73 -47.19
N ASP A 3 -26.52 9.69 -46.59
CA ASP A 3 -27.16 9.80 -45.27
C ASP A 3 -26.20 9.73 -44.08
N ASN A 4 -25.05 9.07 -44.23
CA ASN A 4 -24.13 8.87 -43.10
C ASN A 4 -23.44 10.18 -42.65
N ARG A 5 -23.18 11.11 -43.59
CA ARG A 5 -22.52 12.39 -43.29
C ARG A 5 -23.41 13.37 -42.53
N ASP A 6 -24.74 13.25 -42.66
CA ASP A 6 -25.67 14.09 -41.90
C ASP A 6 -25.80 13.63 -40.45
N LEU A 7 -25.73 12.32 -40.22
CA LEU A 7 -25.75 11.73 -38.89
C LEU A 7 -24.49 12.11 -38.08
N GLU A 8 -23.31 12.05 -38.69
CA GLU A 8 -22.05 12.48 -38.04
C GLU A 8 -22.08 13.95 -37.63
N LYS A 9 -22.61 14.84 -38.48
CA LYS A 9 -22.74 16.26 -38.16
C LYS A 9 -23.68 16.52 -36.98
N LYS A 10 -24.77 15.75 -36.88
CA LYS A 10 -25.71 15.86 -35.75
C LYS A 10 -25.08 15.38 -34.44
N ILE A 11 -24.32 14.29 -34.47
CA ILE A 11 -23.61 13.76 -33.30
C ILE A 11 -22.53 14.74 -32.82
N LEU A 12 -21.72 15.29 -33.72
CA LEU A 12 -20.70 16.29 -33.40
C LEU A 12 -21.29 17.55 -32.77
N LYS A 13 -22.43 18.03 -33.30
CA LYS A 13 -23.13 19.22 -32.76
C LYS A 13 -23.71 18.95 -31.37
N ALA A 14 -24.18 17.73 -31.09
CA ALA A 14 -24.68 17.35 -29.77
C ALA A 14 -23.54 17.24 -28.73
N LEU A 15 -22.39 16.68 -29.10
CA LEU A 15 -21.22 16.55 -28.22
C LEU A 15 -20.63 17.92 -27.86
N GLN A 16 -20.50 18.85 -28.82
CA GLN A 16 -20.03 20.21 -28.54
C GLN A 16 -20.96 20.96 -27.57
N LYS A 17 -22.28 20.81 -27.73
CA LYS A 17 -23.26 21.45 -26.83
C LYS A 17 -23.16 20.93 -25.39
N HIS A 18 -22.81 19.65 -25.21
CA HIS A 18 -22.66 19.05 -23.88
C HIS A 18 -21.36 19.46 -23.16
N GLN A 19 -20.28 19.76 -23.90
CA GLN A 19 -19.02 20.18 -23.30
C GLN A 19 -18.98 21.67 -22.93
N ALA A 20 -19.78 22.52 -23.57
CA ALA A 20 -19.85 23.95 -23.25
C ALA A 20 -20.60 24.27 -21.94
N ALA A 21 -21.35 23.34 -21.37
CA ALA A 21 -22.21 23.59 -20.20
C ALA A 21 -21.58 23.22 -18.84
N LYS A 22 -20.34 22.70 -18.81
CA LYS A 22 -19.75 22.11 -17.58
C LYS A 22 -18.51 22.82 -17.03
N LEU A 23 -18.11 23.98 -17.57
CA LEU A 23 -16.86 24.67 -17.23
C LEU A 23 -17.07 26.07 -16.64
N HIS A 24 -17.93 26.24 -15.63
CA HIS A 24 -18.08 27.55 -14.97
C HIS A 24 -18.49 27.50 -13.48
N LYS A 25 -17.98 26.54 -12.69
CA LYS A 25 -18.22 26.48 -11.22
C LYS A 25 -16.99 26.10 -10.39
N ALA A 26 -15.81 26.59 -10.76
CA ALA A 26 -14.62 26.45 -9.92
C ALA A 26 -13.73 27.70 -10.03
N ARG A 27 -14.20 28.82 -9.47
CA ARG A 27 -13.41 30.00 -9.14
C ARG A 27 -14.19 30.83 -8.13
N LEU A 28 -13.49 31.40 -7.14
CA LEU A 28 -13.96 32.01 -5.88
C LEU A 28 -13.99 30.94 -4.77
N ILE A 29 -13.19 30.97 -3.69
CA ILE A 29 -12.74 32.12 -2.88
C ILE A 29 -11.36 31.78 -2.27
N PHE A 30 -10.29 32.45 -2.69
CA PHE A 30 -9.05 32.59 -1.90
C PHE A 30 -9.10 33.98 -1.27
N SER A 31 -9.36 34.07 0.04
CA SER A 31 -9.46 35.35 0.75
C SER A 31 -8.57 35.35 2.00
N ILE A 32 -7.43 36.02 1.85
CA ILE A 32 -6.82 37.01 2.74
C ILE A 32 -7.12 36.85 4.25
N ILE A 33 -6.13 36.38 5.02
CA ILE A 33 -5.75 36.99 6.31
C ILE A 33 -4.23 37.01 6.39
N ALA A 34 -3.65 38.10 5.88
CA ALA A 34 -2.35 38.59 6.31
C ALA A 34 -2.60 39.56 7.47
N GLY A 35 -1.98 39.28 8.62
CA GLY A 35 -2.08 40.10 9.83
C GLY A 35 -1.29 39.44 10.96
N LEU A 36 0.05 39.57 10.95
CA LEU A 36 0.78 40.49 11.82
C LEU A 36 0.43 40.31 13.31
N PHE A 37 1.17 39.45 14.02
CA PHE A 37 1.48 39.70 15.42
C PHE A 37 2.97 39.55 15.70
N VAL A 38 3.46 40.64 16.27
CA VAL A 38 4.83 41.03 16.56
C VAL A 38 5.44 40.18 17.68
N THR A 39 6.75 40.00 17.57
CA THR A 39 7.76 39.46 18.48
C THR A 39 7.51 39.60 19.99
N ILE A 40 7.75 38.50 20.74
CA ILE A 40 8.29 38.55 22.11
C ILE A 40 9.48 37.60 22.23
N ILE A 41 10.54 38.14 22.83
CA ILE A 41 11.91 37.64 22.93
C ILE A 41 12.07 36.58 24.04
N LEU A 42 12.95 35.62 23.74
CA LEU A 42 13.75 34.73 24.60
C LEU A 42 13.40 34.64 26.10
N SER A 43 12.97 33.45 26.53
CA SER A 43 13.40 32.86 27.80
C SER A 43 14.04 31.51 27.51
N LYS A 44 15.35 31.44 27.79
CA LYS A 44 16.20 30.28 27.57
C LYS A 44 15.95 29.21 28.63
N CYS A 45 16.03 27.97 28.13
CA CYS A 45 16.46 26.75 28.80
C CYS A 45 15.51 26.18 29.86
N GLN A 46 14.84 25.08 29.49
CA GLN A 46 14.94 23.83 30.25
C GLN A 46 14.41 22.62 29.44
N PHE A 47 15.24 21.59 29.39
CA PHE A 47 14.97 20.20 29.03
C PHE A 47 14.63 19.85 27.56
N TYR A 48 15.72 19.55 26.87
CA TYR A 48 15.79 18.55 25.81
C TYR A 48 15.06 17.25 26.22
N SER A 49 13.98 16.95 25.53
CA SER A 49 13.66 15.61 25.05
C SER A 49 12.69 15.81 23.89
N PRO A 50 13.08 15.55 22.63
CA PRO A 50 12.11 15.60 21.55
C PRO A 50 11.08 14.48 21.80
N PRO A 51 9.77 14.76 21.92
CA PRO A 51 8.83 13.75 21.51
C PRO A 51 8.93 13.72 19.99
N ASN A 52 9.89 12.95 19.48
CA ASN A 52 9.80 12.45 18.13
C ASN A 52 8.71 11.37 18.13
N GLN A 53 7.46 11.78 18.42
CA GLN A 53 6.31 11.15 17.82
C GLN A 53 6.33 11.62 16.36
N GLN A 54 7.23 11.00 15.60
CA GLN A 54 6.91 10.64 14.24
C GLN A 54 5.62 9.84 14.32
N ASN A 55 4.50 10.55 14.31
CA ASN A 55 3.33 10.16 13.54
C ASN A 55 3.78 10.13 12.08
N THR A 56 4.70 9.23 11.75
CA THR A 56 4.71 8.65 10.42
C THR A 56 3.35 8.00 10.36
N LYS A 57 2.39 8.67 9.69
CA LYS A 57 1.55 7.95 8.75
C LYS A 57 2.52 7.10 7.97
N GLN A 58 2.72 5.88 8.46
CA GLN A 58 3.54 4.89 7.81
C GLN A 58 2.71 4.60 6.58
N ASP A 59 3.04 5.30 5.50
CA ASP A 59 2.45 5.03 4.20
C ASP A 59 2.86 3.57 3.96
N ASN A 60 1.91 2.66 4.18
CA ASN A 60 2.14 1.22 4.09
C ASN A 60 2.21 0.83 2.61
N THR A 61 3.04 1.57 1.86
CA THR A 61 3.30 1.35 0.47
C THR A 61 4.36 0.26 0.39
N PHE A 62 3.91 -0.94 0.06
CA PHE A 62 4.82 -2.07 -0.18
C PHE A 62 5.59 -1.82 -1.47
N ASN A 63 6.90 -1.62 -1.35
CA ASN A 63 7.80 -1.34 -2.47
C ASN A 63 8.45 -2.63 -2.96
N PHE A 64 7.86 -3.23 -3.99
CA PHE A 64 8.30 -4.50 -4.55
C PHE A 64 9.35 -4.34 -5.66
N PRO A 65 10.24 -5.34 -5.87
CA PRO A 65 10.37 -6.57 -5.08
C PRO A 65 11.06 -6.32 -3.72
N MET A 66 10.63 -7.07 -2.71
CA MET A 66 11.15 -7.06 -1.35
C MET A 66 11.84 -8.40 -1.06
N SER A 67 12.99 -8.34 -0.38
CA SER A 67 13.67 -9.55 0.09
C SER A 67 12.89 -10.33 1.13
N PHE A 68 12.08 -9.60 1.89
CA PHE A 68 11.31 -10.12 2.99
C PHE A 68 10.05 -9.26 3.09
N CYS A 69 8.88 -9.88 2.91
CA CYS A 69 7.60 -9.18 2.89
C CYS A 69 6.89 -9.15 4.26
N GLY A 70 7.36 -9.94 5.22
CA GLY A 70 6.80 -9.97 6.57
C GLY A 70 7.28 -8.82 7.46
N ASP A 71 6.86 -8.86 8.72
CA ASP A 71 7.42 -7.99 9.75
C ASP A 71 8.78 -8.53 10.24
N ARG A 72 9.77 -7.63 10.40
CA ARG A 72 11.06 -8.01 10.98
C ARG A 72 10.90 -8.26 12.47
N SER A 73 11.46 -9.37 12.96
CA SER A 73 11.49 -9.69 14.38
C SER A 73 12.78 -9.19 15.03
N VAL A 74 12.69 -8.69 16.27
CA VAL A 74 13.86 -8.54 17.16
C VAL A 74 14.19 -9.84 17.90
N GLY A 75 13.41 -10.88 17.67
CA GLY A 75 13.43 -12.15 18.39
C GLY A 75 12.36 -12.22 19.49
N GLY A 76 12.12 -13.43 19.99
CA GLY A 76 11.14 -13.72 21.04
C GLY A 76 9.89 -14.45 20.56
N THR A 77 8.97 -14.68 21.48
CA THR A 77 7.70 -15.40 21.25
C THR A 77 6.57 -14.42 20.98
N GLY A 78 5.89 -14.57 19.85
CA GLY A 78 4.73 -13.76 19.50
C GLY A 78 3.70 -14.55 18.70
N THR A 79 2.54 -13.95 18.48
CA THR A 79 1.55 -14.45 17.53
C THR A 79 1.82 -13.85 16.16
N TRP A 80 1.91 -14.71 15.16
CA TRP A 80 2.21 -14.34 13.78
C TRP A 80 1.06 -14.75 12.87
N TYR A 81 0.72 -13.85 11.95
CA TYR A 81 -0.38 -14.01 11.01
C TYR A 81 0.22 -14.28 9.62
N PRO A 82 0.34 -15.55 9.22
CA PRO A 82 0.88 -15.91 7.92
C PRO A 82 -0.09 -15.50 6.82
N VAL A 83 0.44 -15.06 5.69
CA VAL A 83 -0.32 -14.77 4.48
C VAL A 83 -0.03 -15.84 3.45
N TYR A 84 -1.10 -16.47 2.99
CA TYR A 84 -1.07 -17.57 2.04
C TYR A 84 -1.70 -17.19 0.71
N VAL A 85 -1.22 -17.81 -0.36
CA VAL A 85 -1.81 -17.80 -1.71
C VAL A 85 -1.93 -19.25 -2.20
N ASP A 86 -2.94 -19.55 -3.02
CA ASP A 86 -3.07 -20.87 -3.62
C ASP A 86 -1.83 -21.24 -4.43
N TYR A 87 -1.38 -22.49 -4.24
CA TYR A 87 -0.20 -23.00 -4.89
C TYR A 87 -0.42 -23.20 -6.40
N SER A 88 0.47 -22.61 -7.17
CA SER A 88 0.86 -23.06 -8.50
C SER A 88 2.33 -22.68 -8.71
N GLU A 89 3.04 -23.43 -9.54
CA GLU A 89 4.42 -23.12 -9.89
C GLU A 89 4.56 -21.71 -10.50
N SER A 90 3.56 -21.30 -11.30
CA SER A 90 3.53 -19.96 -11.89
C SER A 90 3.35 -18.87 -10.83
N ASN A 91 2.45 -19.06 -9.86
CA ASN A 91 2.24 -18.12 -8.75
C ASN A 91 3.49 -18.00 -7.89
N LEU A 92 4.11 -19.13 -7.51
CA LEU A 92 5.31 -19.13 -6.67
C LEU A 92 6.46 -18.39 -7.35
N ARG A 93 6.71 -18.71 -8.63
CA ARG A 93 7.74 -18.03 -9.42
C ARG A 93 7.48 -16.53 -9.52
N GLU A 94 6.25 -16.15 -9.84
CA GLU A 94 5.91 -14.74 -9.99
C GLU A 94 6.01 -13.97 -8.66
N ILE A 95 5.50 -14.53 -7.57
CA ILE A 95 5.60 -13.92 -6.24
C ILE A 95 7.08 -13.71 -5.89
N ARG A 96 7.95 -14.71 -6.09
CA ARG A 96 9.38 -14.57 -5.82
C ARG A 96 10.07 -13.50 -6.65
N GLN A 97 9.71 -13.40 -7.93
CA GLN A 97 10.39 -12.49 -8.87
C GLN A 97 9.92 -11.05 -8.74
N LEU A 98 8.63 -10.84 -8.52
CA LEU A 98 8.01 -9.52 -8.62
C LEU A 98 7.58 -8.94 -7.28
N TYR A 99 7.52 -9.76 -6.21
CA TYR A 99 6.96 -9.35 -4.92
C TYR A 99 7.88 -9.73 -3.76
N CYS A 100 7.90 -10.99 -3.34
CA CYS A 100 8.52 -11.45 -2.09
C CYS A 100 9.49 -12.58 -2.38
N CYS A 101 10.79 -12.29 -2.39
CA CYS A 101 11.81 -13.28 -2.74
C CYS A 101 11.88 -14.45 -1.75
N ASP A 102 11.50 -14.22 -0.50
CA ASP A 102 11.43 -15.21 0.57
C ASP A 102 10.14 -16.05 0.55
N ALA A 103 9.23 -15.82 -0.40
CA ALA A 103 8.04 -16.64 -0.51
C ALA A 103 8.40 -18.13 -0.71
N ALA A 104 7.68 -19.01 -0.03
CA ALA A 104 7.99 -20.44 0.00
C ALA A 104 6.74 -21.29 -0.18
N TYR A 105 6.91 -22.47 -0.77
CA TYR A 105 5.87 -23.49 -0.78
C TYR A 105 5.78 -24.16 0.59
N GLU A 106 4.58 -24.17 1.17
CA GLU A 106 4.25 -24.80 2.44
C GLU A 106 3.46 -26.08 2.16
N GLY A 107 4.17 -27.21 2.07
CA GLY A 107 3.61 -28.49 1.67
C GLY A 107 2.55 -29.04 2.64
N SER A 108 2.61 -28.64 3.91
CA SER A 108 1.66 -29.06 4.95
C SER A 108 0.22 -28.60 4.68
N VAL A 109 0.06 -27.45 4.03
CA VAL A 109 -1.25 -26.87 3.68
C VAL A 109 -1.47 -26.75 2.17
N ASN A 110 -0.49 -27.17 1.37
CA ASN A 110 -0.47 -27.02 -0.09
C ASN A 110 -0.73 -25.58 -0.55
N LYS A 111 -0.01 -24.61 0.04
CA LYS A 111 -0.11 -23.17 -0.26
C LYS A 111 1.27 -22.54 -0.43
N ILE A 112 1.31 -21.31 -0.92
CA ILE A 112 2.49 -20.47 -0.91
C ILE A 112 2.41 -19.58 0.33
N LEU A 113 3.37 -19.70 1.26
CA LEU A 113 3.60 -18.74 2.32
C LEU A 113 4.32 -17.52 1.74
N VAL A 114 3.66 -16.37 1.70
CA VAL A 114 4.19 -15.16 1.06
C VAL A 114 4.86 -14.22 2.07
N ALA A 115 4.29 -14.12 3.27
CA ALA A 115 4.73 -13.22 4.32
C ALA A 115 4.15 -13.67 5.66
N SER A 116 4.69 -13.13 6.76
CA SER A 116 4.14 -13.31 8.11
C SER A 116 4.29 -12.02 8.91
N PHE A 117 3.22 -11.61 9.58
CA PHE A 117 3.16 -10.33 10.30
C PHE A 117 2.82 -10.54 11.77
N TYR A 118 3.37 -9.72 12.67
CA TYR A 118 2.93 -9.71 14.08
C TYR A 118 1.63 -8.91 14.24
N ASN A 119 1.35 -7.98 13.32
CA ASN A 119 0.14 -7.17 13.32
C ASN A 119 -0.86 -7.70 12.28
N ARG A 120 -2.00 -8.18 12.76
CA ARG A 120 -3.08 -8.69 11.90
C ARG A 120 -3.57 -7.66 10.88
N SER A 121 -3.71 -6.39 11.27
CA SER A 121 -4.18 -5.33 10.36
C SER A 121 -3.21 -5.10 9.20
N LYS A 122 -1.88 -5.25 9.43
CA LYS A 122 -0.90 -5.23 8.34
C LYS A 122 -1.05 -6.41 7.40
N ALA A 123 -1.29 -7.62 7.92
CA ALA A 123 -1.56 -8.79 7.11
C ALA A 123 -2.83 -8.60 6.25
N GLU A 124 -3.87 -7.95 6.79
CA GLU A 124 -5.10 -7.60 6.06
C GLU A 124 -4.82 -6.62 4.91
N GLN A 125 -4.05 -5.57 5.16
CA GLN A 125 -3.64 -4.62 4.12
C GLN A 125 -2.79 -5.30 3.03
N PHE A 126 -1.88 -6.18 3.42
CA PHE A 126 -1.05 -6.93 2.49
C PHE A 126 -1.87 -7.90 1.63
N VAL A 127 -2.82 -8.64 2.22
CA VAL A 127 -3.76 -9.50 1.47
C VAL A 127 -4.61 -8.68 0.51
N ALA A 128 -5.15 -7.54 0.94
CA ALA A 128 -5.91 -6.66 0.05
C ALA A 128 -5.07 -6.23 -1.15
N MET A 129 -3.81 -5.81 -0.92
CA MET A 129 -2.88 -5.47 -1.99
C MET A 129 -2.63 -6.64 -2.93
N LEU A 130 -2.31 -7.85 -2.43
CA LEU A 130 -2.09 -9.03 -3.26
C LEU A 130 -3.30 -9.36 -4.15
N LYS A 131 -4.52 -9.22 -3.61
CA LYS A 131 -5.75 -9.39 -4.39
C LYS A 131 -5.87 -8.39 -5.54
N THR A 132 -5.49 -7.13 -5.33
CA THR A 132 -5.44 -6.13 -6.43
C THR A 132 -4.39 -6.47 -7.51
N LYS A 133 -3.40 -7.29 -7.16
CA LYS A 133 -2.28 -7.70 -8.03
C LYS A 133 -2.48 -9.06 -8.69
N LYS A 134 -3.74 -9.51 -8.79
CA LYS A 134 -4.20 -10.79 -9.40
C LYS A 134 -4.08 -12.05 -8.54
N PHE A 135 -3.61 -11.96 -7.30
CA PHE A 135 -3.61 -13.08 -6.37
C PHE A 135 -4.92 -13.13 -5.58
N GLY A 136 -6.03 -13.43 -6.29
CA GLY A 136 -7.38 -13.43 -5.70
C GLY A 136 -7.56 -14.43 -4.55
N SER A 137 -6.77 -15.50 -4.54
CA SER A 137 -6.76 -16.52 -3.48
C SER A 137 -5.98 -16.12 -2.23
N ALA A 138 -5.42 -14.90 -2.16
CA ALA A 138 -4.70 -14.46 -0.98
C ALA A 138 -5.59 -14.45 0.27
N TYR A 139 -5.10 -15.02 1.39
CA TYR A 139 -5.79 -15.01 2.67
C TYR A 139 -4.83 -15.02 3.85
N ILE A 140 -5.34 -14.70 5.04
CA ILE A 140 -4.59 -14.74 6.29
C ILE A 140 -4.88 -16.06 6.99
N GLY A 141 -3.84 -16.79 7.34
CA GLY A 141 -3.96 -17.99 8.17
C GLY A 141 -4.31 -17.65 9.62
N SER A 142 -4.57 -18.70 10.40
CA SER A 142 -4.73 -18.56 11.84
C SER A 142 -3.45 -18.00 12.46
N GLY A 143 -3.60 -17.19 13.52
CA GLY A 143 -2.46 -16.69 14.28
C GLY A 143 -1.71 -17.85 14.92
N ILE A 144 -0.44 -18.02 14.57
CA ILE A 144 0.44 -19.08 15.11
C ILE A 144 1.42 -18.48 16.10
N LYS A 145 1.58 -19.13 17.25
CA LYS A 145 2.56 -18.71 18.25
C LYS A 145 3.92 -19.28 17.87
N ILE A 146 4.85 -18.42 17.47
CA ILE A 146 6.21 -18.83 17.09
C ILE A 146 7.24 -18.05 17.90
N THR A 147 8.33 -18.74 18.23
CA THR A 147 9.53 -18.13 18.82
C THR A 147 10.55 -17.94 17.71
N THR A 148 10.96 -16.70 17.48
CA THR A 148 11.89 -16.34 16.41
C THR A 148 13.19 -15.82 16.99
N SER A 149 14.28 -15.95 16.24
CA SER A 149 15.48 -15.13 16.42
C SER A 149 15.31 -13.80 15.68
N GLY A 150 16.13 -12.80 16.00
CA GLY A 150 16.11 -11.53 15.28
C GLY A 150 16.33 -11.72 13.77
N THR A 151 15.52 -11.07 12.95
CA THR A 151 15.61 -11.16 11.49
C THR A 151 16.83 -10.38 10.99
N PRO A 152 17.80 -11.02 10.28
CA PRO A 152 18.93 -10.30 9.70
C PRO A 152 18.47 -9.30 8.64
N SER A 153 19.08 -8.11 8.61
CA SER A 153 18.80 -7.10 7.58
C SER A 153 19.58 -7.36 6.29
N GLN A 154 19.44 -8.56 5.71
CA GLN A 154 20.03 -8.90 4.43
C GLN A 154 18.96 -8.92 3.33
N ASN A 155 19.24 -8.23 2.23
CA ASN A 155 18.41 -8.28 1.03
C ASN A 155 18.97 -9.36 0.09
N ASN A 156 18.21 -10.45 -0.06
CA ASN A 156 18.60 -11.61 -0.88
C ASN A 156 17.82 -11.69 -2.20
N CYS A 157 17.08 -10.65 -2.58
CA CYS A 157 16.58 -10.55 -3.96
C CYS A 157 17.77 -10.23 -4.87
N LYS A 158 18.29 -11.22 -5.58
CA LYS A 158 19.29 -11.05 -6.65
C LYS A 158 18.79 -11.73 -7.91
#